data_AF-A0A955DNV4-F1
#
_entry.id   AF-A0A955DNV4-F1
#
_cell.length_a   1.000
_cell.length_b   1.000
_cell.length_c   1.000
_cell.angle_alpha   90.00
_cell.angle_beta   90.00
_cell.angle_gamma   90.00
#
_symmetry.space_group_name_H-M   'P 1'
#
loop_
_entity.id
_entity.type
_entity.pdbx_description
1 polymer ?
#
loop_
_entity_poly.entity_id
_entity_poly.type
_entity_poly.pdbx_seq_one_letter_code
_entity_poly.pdbx_strand_id
1 'polypeptide(L)'
;MLRDTRTRGVLNLAALFLVVTMTAGGVVSPSHGQTLNTSITTATSITPEMTRAIEQYTERWMRQLGDEQSTPLEVEDARDQLLRPLSSPGTTGVFRNAFYRAVQEPIVELLTSEDQAMYPHRAINAIRVIQATGTGDALSVLADFAEPGREKRMYVRRAAVRGIDVVIGSMISSGDAGNGPVSKQINRVIRNLSNDIVNESDALTRRATIETIARVASPPRRPSPAIVELSNDARKEFANALARMIKAFDQQSTSTALDVDAIQAGVYQAREVFLILAPAEQREFGRVLGPLLGRSLSLVRNRWNPAREMPDTSAAFSSLIGSSEALLIIVHRQMADARSMPESGQLLQAWEKDNEPTFNETLTRWNNIVQNPPYEQPAP
;
A
#
# COMPACT_ATOMS: atom_id res chain seq x y z
N MET A 1 85.31 27.02 -56.43
CA MET A 1 83.94 26.55 -56.74
C MET A 1 82.99 27.65 -56.28
N LEU A 2 82.52 28.48 -57.23
CA LEU A 2 81.18 28.42 -57.85
C LEU A 2 80.08 28.69 -56.79
N ARG A 3 79.47 29.89 -56.81
CA ARG A 3 78.10 30.16 -57.34
C ARG A 3 77.02 29.49 -56.46
N ASP A 4 75.85 30.04 -56.16
CA ASP A 4 75.13 31.18 -56.71
C ASP A 4 73.95 31.52 -55.78
N THR A 5 73.48 32.74 -55.96
CA THR A 5 72.14 33.33 -55.79
C THR A 5 70.89 32.47 -55.50
N ARG A 6 69.96 33.09 -54.74
CA ARG A 6 68.50 33.34 -55.01
C ARG A 6 67.70 32.21 -55.69
N THR A 7 66.42 31.96 -55.40
CA THR A 7 65.29 32.83 -55.77
C THR A 7 63.95 32.18 -55.37
N ARG A 8 63.03 33.00 -54.85
CA ARG A 8 61.55 33.07 -55.07
C ARG A 8 60.77 31.83 -55.54
N GLY A 9 59.65 31.60 -54.85
CA GLY A 9 58.43 31.02 -55.41
C GLY A 9 57.20 31.51 -54.65
N VAL A 10 56.57 32.57 -55.15
CA VAL A 10 55.22 33.02 -54.76
C VAL A 10 54.25 32.33 -55.70
N LEU A 11 53.15 31.78 -55.18
CA LEU A 11 51.87 31.70 -55.91
C LEU A 11 50.71 31.50 -54.93
N ASN A 12 49.87 32.52 -54.88
CA ASN A 12 48.52 32.52 -54.33
C ASN A 12 47.60 31.61 -55.16
N LEU A 13 46.65 30.91 -54.53
CA LEU A 13 45.24 31.00 -54.92
C LEU A 13 44.31 30.45 -53.82
N ALA A 14 43.22 31.17 -53.61
CA ALA A 14 42.25 31.01 -52.53
C ALA A 14 41.16 29.95 -52.82
N ALA A 15 40.66 29.31 -51.77
CA ALA A 15 39.26 28.88 -51.59
C ALA A 15 39.09 28.48 -50.10
N LEU A 16 38.32 29.21 -49.30
CA LEU A 16 36.85 29.15 -49.15
C LEU A 16 36.46 28.30 -47.92
N PHE A 17 35.95 28.97 -46.88
CA PHE A 17 35.05 28.50 -45.82
C PHE A 17 35.41 27.25 -44.99
N LEU A 18 35.82 27.48 -43.73
CA LEU A 18 35.06 26.96 -42.58
C LEU A 18 35.35 27.81 -41.33
N VAL A 19 34.40 28.67 -40.99
CA VAL A 19 34.32 29.30 -39.67
C VAL A 19 33.89 28.21 -38.70
N VAL A 20 34.85 27.56 -38.03
CA VAL A 20 34.56 26.81 -36.81
C VAL A 20 34.46 27.83 -35.70
N THR A 21 33.26 28.38 -35.52
CA THR A 21 32.84 28.87 -34.21
C THR A 21 32.96 27.72 -33.24
N MET A 22 34.07 27.67 -32.50
CA MET A 22 34.13 26.96 -31.24
C MET A 22 33.17 27.66 -30.27
N THR A 23 31.89 27.34 -30.39
CA THR A 23 31.03 27.35 -29.22
C THR A 23 31.66 26.36 -28.26
N ALA A 24 32.32 26.90 -27.24
CA ALA A 24 32.53 26.21 -25.99
C ALA A 24 31.15 25.87 -25.42
N GLY A 25 30.53 24.82 -25.98
CA GLY A 25 29.54 24.02 -25.30
C GLY A 25 30.30 23.31 -24.20
N GLY A 26 30.57 24.04 -23.12
CA GLY A 26 30.82 23.41 -21.85
C GLY A 26 29.67 22.45 -21.65
N VAL A 27 29.98 21.15 -21.69
CA VAL A 27 29.14 20.13 -21.08
C VAL A 27 29.08 20.56 -19.63
N VAL A 28 28.06 21.36 -19.31
CA VAL A 28 27.66 21.60 -17.94
C VAL A 28 27.20 20.23 -17.49
N SER A 29 28.11 19.45 -16.88
CA SER A 29 27.71 18.39 -15.97
C SER A 29 26.68 19.04 -15.06
N PRO A 30 25.39 18.65 -15.13
CA PRO A 30 24.37 19.38 -14.43
C PRO A 30 24.59 19.13 -12.95
N SER A 31 24.92 20.21 -12.24
CA SER A 31 25.14 20.24 -10.79
C SER A 31 24.13 19.35 -10.08
N HIS A 32 24.62 18.48 -9.19
CA HIS A 32 23.82 17.92 -8.11
C HIS A 32 23.04 19.09 -7.47
N GLY A 33 21.70 19.04 -7.47
CA GLY A 33 20.87 20.00 -6.74
C GLY A 33 20.06 21.03 -7.53
N GLN A 34 19.72 20.81 -8.81
CA GLN A 34 18.61 21.57 -9.39
C GLN A 34 17.31 21.17 -8.67
N THR A 35 16.82 22.02 -7.78
CA THR A 35 15.52 21.88 -7.11
C THR A 35 14.46 22.68 -7.85
N LEU A 36 13.25 22.15 -7.95
CA LEU A 36 12.09 22.95 -8.38
C LEU A 36 11.94 24.18 -7.47
N ASN A 37 11.68 25.34 -8.07
CA ASN A 37 11.49 26.57 -7.30
C ASN A 37 10.27 26.42 -6.37
N THR A 38 10.41 26.83 -5.11
CA THR A 38 9.33 26.74 -4.12
C THR A 38 8.07 27.46 -4.58
N SER A 39 8.21 28.55 -5.34
CA SER A 39 7.08 29.28 -5.92
C SER A 39 6.19 28.43 -6.83
N ILE A 40 6.75 27.40 -7.47
CA ILE A 40 6.00 26.42 -8.29
C ILE A 40 5.24 25.45 -7.40
N THR A 41 5.89 24.95 -6.34
CA THR A 41 5.30 23.95 -5.43
C THR A 41 4.15 24.52 -4.60
N THR A 42 4.20 25.80 -4.27
CA THR A 42 3.16 26.51 -3.49
C THR A 42 2.14 27.24 -4.37
N ALA A 43 2.21 27.10 -5.70
CA ALA A 43 1.36 27.84 -6.60
C ALA A 43 -0.11 27.39 -6.50
N THR A 44 -1.04 28.34 -6.55
CA THR A 44 -2.49 28.07 -6.60
C THR A 44 -3.02 27.87 -8.02
N SER A 45 -2.19 28.17 -9.03
CA SER A 45 -2.42 27.88 -10.45
C SER A 45 -1.08 27.58 -11.11
N ILE A 46 -1.09 26.78 -12.18
CA ILE A 46 0.13 26.37 -12.88
C ILE A 46 0.14 27.03 -14.26
N THR A 47 1.15 27.86 -14.53
CA THR A 47 1.34 28.51 -15.84
C THR A 47 2.04 27.57 -16.81
N PRO A 48 2.00 27.83 -18.14
CA PRO A 48 2.74 27.02 -19.12
C PRO A 48 4.24 26.92 -18.84
N GLU A 49 4.86 27.98 -18.33
CA GLU A 49 6.28 28.00 -17.95
C GLU A 49 6.54 27.11 -16.74
N MET A 50 5.64 27.14 -15.75
CA MET A 50 5.71 26.23 -14.59
C MET A 50 5.53 24.78 -15.01
N THR A 51 4.60 24.49 -15.92
CA THR A 51 4.42 23.14 -16.49
C THR A 51 5.71 22.65 -17.14
N ARG A 52 6.33 23.45 -18.02
CA ARG A 52 7.59 23.08 -18.66
C ARG A 52 8.72 22.84 -17.64
N ALA A 53 8.79 23.64 -16.59
CA ALA A 53 9.78 23.45 -15.53
C ALA A 53 9.55 22.14 -14.75
N ILE A 54 8.29 21.79 -14.49
CA ILE A 54 7.92 20.50 -13.88
C ILE A 54 8.32 19.36 -14.81
N GLU A 55 7.92 19.41 -16.08
CA GLU A 55 8.21 18.36 -17.08
C GLU A 55 9.72 18.13 -17.25
N GLN A 56 10.51 19.19 -17.42
CA GLN A 56 11.97 19.07 -17.54
C GLN A 56 12.62 18.48 -16.29
N TYR A 57 12.11 18.88 -15.11
CA TYR A 57 12.58 18.34 -13.84
C TYR A 57 12.26 16.85 -13.71
N THR A 58 11.00 16.47 -13.97
CA THR A 58 10.55 15.08 -13.84
C THR A 58 11.19 14.19 -14.88
N GLU A 59 11.29 14.64 -16.13
CA GLU A 59 11.90 13.86 -17.23
C GLU A 59 13.34 13.46 -16.91
N ARG A 60 14.15 14.39 -16.37
CA ARG A 60 15.54 14.12 -15.96
C ARG A 60 15.61 12.98 -14.95
N TRP A 61 14.87 13.07 -13.86
CA TRP A 61 14.95 12.08 -12.78
C TRP A 61 14.20 10.80 -13.11
N MET A 62 13.15 10.85 -13.93
CA MET A 62 12.48 9.66 -14.47
C MET A 62 13.40 8.86 -15.39
N ARG A 63 14.22 9.53 -16.22
CA ARG A 63 15.26 8.85 -17.02
C ARG A 63 16.24 8.09 -16.12
N GLN A 64 16.73 8.69 -15.04
CA GLN A 64 17.64 8.02 -14.11
C GLN A 64 16.93 6.91 -13.30
N LEU A 65 15.66 7.09 -12.95
CA LEU A 65 14.86 6.08 -12.26
C LEU A 65 14.65 4.83 -13.13
N GLY A 66 14.45 5.02 -14.43
CA GLY A 66 14.19 3.97 -15.41
C GLY A 66 15.45 3.38 -16.07
N ASP A 67 16.61 4.03 -15.94
CA ASP A 67 17.85 3.63 -16.61
C ASP A 67 18.32 2.24 -16.16
N GLU A 68 18.52 1.37 -17.15
CA GLU A 68 18.95 -0.01 -16.97
C GLU A 68 20.33 -0.17 -16.33
N GLN A 69 21.20 0.82 -16.51
CA GLN A 69 22.56 0.81 -15.98
C GLN A 69 22.67 1.45 -14.59
N SER A 70 21.60 2.11 -14.11
CA SER A 70 21.60 2.76 -12.80
C SER A 70 21.63 1.72 -11.67
N THR A 71 22.53 1.95 -10.72
CA THR A 71 22.67 1.17 -9.49
C THR A 71 21.47 1.39 -8.55
N PRO A 72 21.21 0.48 -7.59
CA PRO A 72 20.13 0.67 -6.62
C PRO A 72 20.20 2.02 -5.89
N LEU A 73 21.40 2.49 -5.54
CA LEU A 73 21.61 3.78 -4.87
C LEU A 73 21.24 4.96 -5.77
N GLU A 74 21.57 4.91 -7.06
CA GLU A 74 21.22 5.96 -8.02
C GLU A 74 19.72 6.01 -8.30
N VAL A 75 19.05 4.86 -8.30
CA VAL A 75 17.58 4.80 -8.40
C VAL A 75 16.93 5.39 -7.14
N GLU A 76 17.51 5.15 -5.96
CA GLU A 76 17.03 5.75 -4.71
C GLU A 76 17.25 7.25 -4.66
N ASP A 77 18.39 7.76 -5.13
CA ASP A 77 18.61 9.21 -5.25
C ASP A 77 17.61 9.81 -6.25
N ALA A 78 17.43 9.22 -7.43
CA ALA A 78 16.45 9.69 -8.41
C ALA A 78 15.02 9.76 -7.82
N ARG A 79 14.61 8.72 -7.08
CA ARG A 79 13.36 8.74 -6.31
C ARG A 79 13.35 9.92 -5.33
N ASP A 80 14.36 10.07 -4.50
CA ASP A 80 14.38 11.07 -3.43
C ASP A 80 14.35 12.50 -4.00
N GLN A 81 14.95 12.73 -5.16
CA GLN A 81 14.82 13.99 -5.88
C GLN A 81 13.37 14.18 -6.34
N LEU A 82 12.75 13.19 -7.01
CA LEU A 82 11.34 13.25 -7.42
C LEU A 82 10.37 13.49 -6.23
N LEU A 83 10.69 12.94 -5.05
CA LEU A 83 9.89 13.07 -3.83
C LEU A 83 10.07 14.40 -3.09
N ARG A 84 11.23 15.06 -3.24
CA ARG A 84 11.56 16.30 -2.54
C ARG A 84 10.53 17.43 -2.72
N PRO A 85 10.09 17.79 -3.95
CA PRO A 85 9.09 18.84 -4.13
C PRO A 85 7.70 18.43 -3.58
N LEU A 86 7.39 17.14 -3.54
CA LEU A 86 6.13 16.61 -3.02
C LEU A 86 6.07 16.60 -1.49
N SER A 87 7.23 16.60 -0.84
CA SER A 87 7.35 16.56 0.63
C SER A 87 7.50 17.95 1.26
N SER A 88 7.57 19.01 0.45
CA SER A 88 7.80 20.36 0.91
C SER A 88 6.58 20.93 1.66
N PRO A 89 6.78 21.65 2.79
CA PRO A 89 5.68 22.33 3.47
C PRO A 89 4.98 23.32 2.54
N GLY A 90 3.65 23.27 2.49
CA GLY A 90 2.86 24.16 1.63
C GLY A 90 2.69 23.70 0.19
N THR A 91 3.20 22.51 -0.18
CA THR A 91 2.94 21.93 -1.51
C THR A 91 1.43 21.79 -1.77
N THR A 92 0.95 22.42 -2.84
CA THR A 92 -0.49 22.50 -3.14
C THR A 92 -1.01 21.27 -3.89
N GLY A 93 -2.31 21.03 -3.80
CA GLY A 93 -2.98 20.01 -4.62
C GLY A 93 -2.89 20.29 -6.13
N VAL A 94 -2.83 21.57 -6.53
CA VAL A 94 -2.69 21.95 -7.95
C VAL A 94 -1.32 21.53 -8.49
N PHE A 95 -0.25 21.79 -7.73
CA PHE A 95 1.09 21.31 -8.08
C PHE A 95 1.15 19.78 -8.11
N ARG A 96 0.60 19.09 -7.11
CA ARG A 96 0.57 17.62 -7.05
C ARG A 96 -0.07 17.01 -8.30
N ASN A 97 -1.17 17.58 -8.78
CA ASN A 97 -1.83 17.14 -10.01
C ASN A 97 -1.00 17.40 -11.27
N ALA A 98 -0.35 18.58 -11.38
CA ALA A 98 0.53 18.88 -12.50
C ALA A 98 1.76 17.95 -12.52
N PHE A 99 2.37 17.73 -11.34
CA PHE A 99 3.48 16.81 -11.17
C PHE A 99 3.10 15.38 -11.51
N TYR A 100 1.94 14.91 -11.03
CA TYR A 100 1.40 13.59 -11.37
C TYR A 100 1.28 13.40 -12.89
N ARG A 101 0.69 14.36 -13.61
CA ARG A 101 0.56 14.29 -15.08
C ARG A 101 1.91 14.16 -15.79
N ALA A 102 2.94 14.80 -15.26
CA ALA A 102 4.29 14.75 -15.82
C ALA A 102 5.03 13.43 -15.54
N VAL A 103 4.65 12.68 -14.50
CA VAL A 103 5.32 11.40 -14.15
C VAL A 103 4.47 10.16 -14.45
N GLN A 104 3.16 10.29 -14.65
CA GLN A 104 2.24 9.16 -14.76
C GLN A 104 2.63 8.23 -15.90
N GLU A 105 2.68 8.74 -17.13
CA GLU A 105 2.94 7.93 -18.32
C GLU A 105 4.31 7.24 -18.24
N PRO A 106 5.43 7.94 -17.94
CA PRO A 106 6.74 7.30 -17.75
C PRO A 106 6.74 6.22 -16.66
N ILE A 107 6.02 6.43 -15.55
CA ILE A 107 5.95 5.41 -14.49
C ILE A 107 5.10 4.23 -14.92
N VAL A 108 3.97 4.44 -15.58
CA VAL A 108 3.13 3.34 -16.08
C VAL A 108 3.91 2.53 -17.11
N GLU A 109 4.58 3.18 -18.06
CA GLU A 109 5.46 2.51 -19.03
C GLU A 109 6.50 1.65 -18.33
N LEU A 110 7.22 2.25 -17.37
CA LEU A 110 8.21 1.57 -16.56
C LEU A 110 7.60 0.34 -15.87
N LEU A 111 6.47 0.50 -15.19
CA LEU A 111 5.79 -0.60 -14.51
C LEU A 111 5.30 -1.67 -15.48
N THR A 112 4.80 -1.34 -16.67
CA THR A 112 4.26 -2.31 -17.63
C THR A 112 5.30 -2.96 -18.54
N SER A 113 6.56 -2.53 -18.48
CA SER A 113 7.60 -3.05 -19.37
C SER A 113 7.71 -4.57 -19.29
N GLU A 114 7.70 -5.23 -20.46
CA GLU A 114 7.76 -6.70 -20.58
C GLU A 114 9.13 -7.27 -20.22
N ASP A 115 10.12 -6.41 -19.96
CA ASP A 115 11.40 -6.82 -19.43
C ASP A 115 11.20 -7.29 -17.98
N GLN A 116 10.82 -8.57 -17.84
CA GLN A 116 10.41 -9.20 -16.59
C GLN A 116 11.50 -9.13 -15.51
N ALA A 117 12.74 -8.80 -15.90
CA ALA A 117 13.87 -8.54 -15.03
C ALA A 117 13.97 -7.08 -14.56
N MET A 118 12.96 -6.25 -14.78
CA MET A 118 12.89 -4.92 -14.17
C MET A 118 13.04 -5.09 -12.67
N TYR A 119 14.22 -4.69 -12.19
CA TYR A 119 14.63 -5.03 -10.85
C TYR A 119 13.58 -4.54 -9.85
N PRO A 120 13.14 -5.38 -8.88
CA PRO A 120 12.10 -5.03 -7.93
C PRO A 120 12.27 -3.65 -7.28
N HIS A 121 13.51 -3.21 -7.10
CA HIS A 121 13.83 -1.89 -6.57
C HIS A 121 13.28 -0.73 -7.44
N ARG A 122 13.39 -0.77 -8.77
CA ARG A 122 12.89 0.31 -9.63
C ARG A 122 11.37 0.42 -9.61
N ALA A 123 10.67 -0.71 -9.75
CA ALA A 123 9.21 -0.74 -9.71
C ALA A 123 8.68 -0.23 -8.35
N ILE A 124 9.29 -0.66 -7.25
CA ILE A 124 8.93 -0.17 -5.90
C ILE A 124 9.19 1.33 -5.78
N ASN A 125 10.33 1.83 -6.27
CA ASN A 125 10.66 3.24 -6.21
C ASN A 125 9.73 4.10 -7.11
N ALA A 126 9.32 3.59 -8.27
CA ALA A 126 8.36 4.26 -9.13
C ALA A 126 6.96 4.35 -8.50
N ILE A 127 6.51 3.27 -7.85
CA ILE A 127 5.28 3.29 -7.03
C ILE A 127 5.39 4.33 -5.91
N ARG A 128 6.56 4.45 -5.26
CA ARG A 128 6.79 5.47 -4.22
C ARG A 128 6.67 6.89 -4.76
N VAL A 129 7.06 7.14 -6.02
CA VAL A 129 6.87 8.45 -6.66
C VAL A 129 5.38 8.71 -6.94
N ILE A 130 4.66 7.75 -7.54
CA ILE A 130 3.21 7.90 -7.79
C ILE A 130 2.45 8.14 -6.49
N GLN A 131 2.66 7.32 -5.46
CA GLN A 131 1.90 7.45 -4.20
C GLN A 131 2.13 8.81 -3.53
N ALA A 132 3.34 9.38 -3.66
CA ALA A 132 3.68 10.65 -3.02
C ALA A 132 2.99 11.85 -3.67
N THR A 133 2.47 11.71 -4.89
CA THR A 133 1.63 12.74 -5.51
C THR A 133 0.34 12.94 -4.72
N GLY A 134 -0.25 11.87 -4.17
CA GLY A 134 -1.43 11.93 -3.32
C GLY A 134 -2.71 12.35 -4.06
N THR A 135 -2.81 12.09 -5.36
CA THR A 135 -3.94 12.50 -6.21
C THR A 135 -4.95 11.38 -6.43
N GLY A 136 -6.18 11.74 -6.82
CA GLY A 136 -7.23 10.76 -7.18
C GLY A 136 -6.80 9.86 -8.34
N ASP A 137 -6.11 10.43 -9.33
CA ASP A 137 -5.62 9.65 -10.47
C ASP A 137 -4.50 8.68 -10.06
N ALA A 138 -3.60 9.08 -9.15
CA ALA A 138 -2.60 8.18 -8.58
C ALA A 138 -3.24 7.01 -7.83
N LEU A 139 -4.35 7.25 -7.11
CA LEU A 139 -5.12 6.19 -6.46
C LEU A 139 -5.65 5.17 -7.49
N SER A 140 -6.15 5.63 -8.65
CA SER A 140 -6.60 4.72 -9.73
C SER A 140 -5.47 3.87 -10.27
N VAL A 141 -4.32 4.47 -10.57
CA VAL A 141 -3.15 3.74 -11.10
C VAL A 141 -2.68 2.68 -10.09
N LEU A 142 -2.58 3.04 -8.81
CA LEU A 142 -2.18 2.09 -7.77
C LEU A 142 -3.21 0.97 -7.59
N ALA A 143 -4.51 1.26 -7.74
CA ALA A 143 -5.54 0.23 -7.70
C ALA A 143 -5.40 -0.78 -8.85
N ASP A 144 -5.09 -0.32 -10.06
CA ASP A 144 -4.86 -1.21 -11.21
C ASP A 144 -3.65 -2.14 -10.98
N PHE A 145 -2.57 -1.63 -10.40
CA PHE A 145 -1.37 -2.43 -10.08
C PHE A 145 -1.51 -3.27 -8.80
N ALA A 146 -2.54 -3.04 -7.98
CA ALA A 146 -2.82 -3.88 -6.80
C ALA A 146 -3.64 -5.13 -7.15
N GLU A 147 -4.31 -5.16 -8.30
CA GLU A 147 -5.22 -6.24 -8.71
C GLU A 147 -4.45 -7.51 -9.13
N PRO A 148 -4.67 -8.67 -8.48
CA PRO A 148 -4.02 -9.94 -8.84
C PRO A 148 -4.24 -10.39 -10.28
N GLY A 149 -5.39 -10.04 -10.86
CA GLY A 149 -5.74 -10.37 -12.24
C GLY A 149 -4.99 -9.54 -13.30
N ARG A 150 -4.46 -8.36 -12.93
CA ARG A 150 -3.78 -7.45 -13.85
C ARG A 150 -2.27 -7.44 -13.67
N GLU A 151 -1.80 -7.49 -12.44
CA GLU A 151 -0.37 -7.47 -12.11
C GLU A 151 0.05 -8.84 -11.57
N LYS A 152 0.98 -9.51 -12.24
CA LYS A 152 1.45 -10.86 -11.84
C LYS A 152 2.54 -10.80 -10.76
N ARG A 153 3.29 -9.71 -10.65
CA ARG A 153 4.43 -9.54 -9.74
C ARG A 153 3.95 -9.14 -8.35
N MET A 154 4.03 -10.06 -7.40
CA MET A 154 3.59 -9.85 -6.01
C MET A 154 4.23 -8.64 -5.32
N TYR A 155 5.51 -8.34 -5.60
CA TYR A 155 6.18 -7.19 -4.99
C TYR A 155 5.65 -5.84 -5.49
N VAL A 156 5.18 -5.78 -6.75
CA VAL A 156 4.51 -4.60 -7.33
C VAL A 156 3.14 -4.43 -6.69
N ARG A 157 2.32 -5.51 -6.65
CA ARG A 157 1.01 -5.48 -5.98
C ARG A 157 1.12 -5.03 -4.53
N ARG A 158 2.03 -5.62 -3.76
CA ARG A 158 2.27 -5.25 -2.37
C ARG A 158 2.68 -3.80 -2.20
N ALA A 159 3.55 -3.29 -3.07
CA ALA A 159 3.95 -1.89 -3.04
C ALA A 159 2.78 -0.98 -3.40
N ALA A 160 1.97 -1.35 -4.40
CA ALA A 160 0.79 -0.60 -4.82
C ALA A 160 -0.27 -0.52 -3.70
N VAL A 161 -0.57 -1.65 -3.04
CA VAL A 161 -1.47 -1.72 -1.87
C VAL A 161 -1.01 -0.81 -0.73
N ARG A 162 0.29 -0.77 -0.45
CA ARG A 162 0.86 0.16 0.55
C ARG A 162 0.79 1.62 0.06
N GLY A 163 0.95 1.86 -1.23
CA GLY A 163 0.78 3.18 -1.81
C GLY A 163 -0.66 3.69 -1.73
N ILE A 164 -1.64 2.81 -1.88
CA ILE A 164 -3.06 3.14 -1.68
C ILE A 164 -3.29 3.72 -0.28
N ASP A 165 -2.74 3.09 0.77
CA ASP A 165 -2.80 3.60 2.14
C ASP A 165 -2.21 5.02 2.25
N VAL A 166 -1.01 5.24 1.70
CA VAL A 166 -0.35 6.56 1.71
C VAL A 166 -1.19 7.62 1.00
N VAL A 167 -1.73 7.31 -0.18
CA VAL A 167 -2.55 8.24 -0.98
C VAL A 167 -3.84 8.59 -0.25
N ILE A 168 -4.57 7.59 0.26
CA ILE A 168 -5.80 7.82 1.02
C ILE A 168 -5.52 8.63 2.29
N GLY A 169 -4.46 8.28 3.03
CA GLY A 169 -4.03 9.02 4.22
C GLY A 169 -3.72 10.50 3.91
N SER A 170 -3.07 10.77 2.77
CA SER A 170 -2.84 12.14 2.29
C SER A 170 -4.16 12.87 1.99
N MET A 171 -5.09 12.24 1.28
CA MET A 171 -6.40 12.80 0.94
C MET A 171 -7.27 13.08 2.18
N ILE A 172 -7.24 12.20 3.18
CA ILE A 172 -7.93 12.43 4.46
C ILE A 172 -7.30 13.62 5.18
N SER A 173 -5.96 13.72 5.18
CA SER A 173 -5.23 14.78 5.87
C SER A 173 -5.43 16.15 5.21
N SER A 174 -5.54 16.21 3.88
CA SER A 174 -5.84 17.44 3.12
C SER A 174 -7.33 17.82 3.15
N GLY A 175 -8.21 16.89 3.53
CA GLY A 175 -9.67 17.07 3.49
C GLY A 175 -10.31 16.70 2.16
N ASP A 176 -9.52 16.34 1.14
CA ASP A 176 -9.99 15.95 -0.19
C ASP A 176 -10.83 14.67 -0.15
N ALA A 177 -10.58 13.76 0.80
CA ALA A 177 -11.35 12.53 0.95
C ALA A 177 -12.85 12.79 1.24
N GLY A 178 -13.20 13.98 1.77
CA GLY A 178 -14.60 14.37 2.00
C GLY A 178 -15.34 14.82 0.73
N ASN A 179 -14.64 15.01 -0.39
CA ASN A 179 -15.24 15.30 -1.68
C ASN A 179 -16.00 14.07 -2.18
N GLY A 180 -17.30 14.22 -2.50
CA GLY A 180 -18.17 13.09 -2.88
C GLY A 180 -17.59 12.17 -3.97
N PRO A 181 -17.16 12.69 -5.13
CA PRO A 181 -16.40 11.93 -6.13
C PRO A 181 -15.18 11.16 -5.59
N VAL A 182 -14.32 11.80 -4.79
CA VAL A 182 -13.11 11.17 -4.23
C VAL A 182 -13.48 10.09 -3.22
N SER A 183 -14.41 10.35 -2.29
CA SER A 183 -14.91 9.35 -1.34
C SER A 183 -15.46 8.11 -2.05
N LYS A 184 -16.25 8.30 -3.11
CA LYS A 184 -16.78 7.19 -3.93
C LYS A 184 -15.67 6.38 -4.59
N GLN A 185 -14.60 7.04 -5.03
CA GLN A 185 -13.44 6.38 -5.59
C GLN A 185 -12.69 5.56 -4.53
N ILE A 186 -12.44 6.13 -3.35
CA ILE A 186 -11.81 5.42 -2.22
C ILE A 186 -12.63 4.19 -1.84
N ASN A 187 -13.95 4.36 -1.65
CA ASN A 187 -14.86 3.25 -1.34
C ASN A 187 -14.82 2.14 -2.40
N ARG A 188 -14.73 2.49 -3.69
CA ARG A 188 -14.58 1.51 -4.77
C ARG A 188 -13.26 0.75 -4.65
N VAL A 189 -12.14 1.45 -4.42
CA VAL A 189 -10.83 0.82 -4.27
C VAL A 189 -10.81 -0.11 -3.06
N ILE A 190 -11.33 0.33 -1.92
CA ILE A 190 -11.41 -0.50 -0.70
C ILE A 190 -12.27 -1.75 -0.91
N ARG A 191 -13.42 -1.61 -1.59
CA ARG A 191 -14.26 -2.77 -1.94
C ARG A 191 -13.56 -3.73 -2.89
N ASN A 192 -12.84 -3.22 -3.89
CA ASN A 192 -12.09 -4.08 -4.82
C ASN A 192 -10.98 -4.83 -4.08
N LEU A 193 -10.19 -4.14 -3.25
CA LEU A 193 -9.19 -4.77 -2.38
C LEU A 193 -9.79 -5.86 -1.48
N SER A 194 -10.96 -5.61 -0.88
CA SER A 194 -11.72 -6.58 -0.07
C SER A 194 -12.16 -7.80 -0.89
N ASN A 195 -12.60 -7.60 -2.13
CA ASN A 195 -13.02 -8.68 -3.01
C ASN A 195 -11.84 -9.52 -3.52
N ASP A 196 -10.74 -8.86 -3.88
CA ASP A 196 -9.59 -9.49 -4.54
C ASP A 196 -8.64 -10.20 -3.58
N ILE A 197 -8.77 -9.96 -2.26
CA ILE A 197 -7.90 -10.54 -1.24
C ILE A 197 -7.87 -12.08 -1.24
N VAL A 198 -8.93 -12.74 -1.74
CA VAL A 198 -9.00 -14.20 -1.87
C VAL A 198 -8.29 -14.73 -3.11
N ASN A 199 -8.14 -13.89 -4.13
CA ASN A 199 -7.44 -14.21 -5.37
C ASN A 199 -5.94 -13.88 -5.28
N GLU A 200 -5.55 -13.07 -4.30
CA GLU A 200 -4.14 -12.83 -4.01
C GLU A 200 -3.46 -14.14 -3.60
N SER A 201 -2.30 -14.42 -4.18
CA SER A 201 -1.51 -15.63 -3.91
C SER A 201 -0.45 -15.41 -2.82
N ASP A 202 0.09 -14.19 -2.70
CA ASP A 202 1.11 -13.83 -1.73
C ASP A 202 0.51 -13.40 -0.38
N ALA A 203 0.86 -14.14 0.68
CA ALA A 203 0.37 -13.87 2.04
C ALA A 203 0.78 -12.48 2.56
N LEU A 204 1.96 -11.99 2.19
CA LEU A 204 2.42 -10.66 2.60
C LEU A 204 1.63 -9.55 1.92
N THR A 205 1.16 -9.79 0.68
CA THR A 205 0.25 -8.89 -0.03
C THR A 205 -1.15 -8.93 0.60
N ARG A 206 -1.70 -10.12 0.93
CA ARG A 206 -2.96 -10.22 1.69
C ARG A 206 -2.89 -9.45 3.01
N ARG A 207 -1.79 -9.60 3.75
CA ARG A 207 -1.53 -8.84 4.98
C ARG A 207 -1.50 -7.34 4.74
N ALA A 208 -0.78 -6.87 3.71
CA ALA A 208 -0.77 -5.45 3.38
C ALA A 208 -2.18 -4.94 3.02
N THR A 209 -2.97 -5.75 2.30
CA THR A 209 -4.34 -5.40 1.90
C THR A 209 -5.24 -5.22 3.11
N ILE A 210 -5.24 -6.17 4.06
CA ILE A 210 -6.08 -6.06 5.26
C ILE A 210 -5.65 -4.90 6.16
N GLU A 211 -4.34 -4.63 6.27
CA GLU A 211 -3.79 -3.47 6.99
C GLU A 211 -4.20 -2.14 6.34
N THR A 212 -4.17 -2.03 5.00
CA THR A 212 -4.61 -0.84 4.27
C THR A 212 -6.10 -0.58 4.49
N ILE A 213 -6.95 -1.59 4.39
CA ILE A 213 -8.40 -1.43 4.63
C ILE A 213 -8.66 -1.00 6.08
N ALA A 214 -7.97 -1.59 7.06
CA ALA A 214 -8.13 -1.24 8.47
C ALA A 214 -7.76 0.22 8.80
N ARG A 215 -6.75 0.78 8.14
CA ARG A 215 -6.35 2.18 8.34
C ARG A 215 -7.45 3.14 7.90
N VAL A 216 -8.14 2.84 6.79
CA VAL A 216 -9.30 3.64 6.36
C VAL A 216 -10.50 3.44 7.28
N ALA A 217 -10.68 2.22 7.80
CA ALA A 217 -11.72 1.87 8.77
C ALA A 217 -11.55 2.53 10.15
N SER A 218 -10.34 2.98 10.47
CA SER A 218 -10.03 3.66 11.73
C SER A 218 -10.73 5.02 11.82
N PRO A 219 -11.23 5.42 13.01
CA PRO A 219 -11.76 6.76 13.23
C PRO A 219 -10.81 7.86 12.75
N PRO A 220 -11.30 8.83 11.97
CA PRO A 220 -10.46 9.90 11.43
C PRO A 220 -10.04 10.86 12.55
N ARG A 221 -8.79 11.32 12.50
CA ARG A 221 -8.27 12.35 13.44
C ARG A 221 -9.01 13.68 13.32
N ARG A 222 -9.50 14.00 12.12
CA ARG A 222 -10.25 15.21 11.80
C ARG A 222 -11.59 14.79 11.20
N PRO A 223 -12.62 14.55 12.03
CA PRO A 223 -13.89 14.03 11.56
C PRO A 223 -14.63 15.09 10.74
N SER A 224 -15.13 14.69 9.58
CA SER A 224 -16.21 15.34 8.85
C SER A 224 -17.28 14.29 8.57
N PRO A 225 -18.56 14.67 8.35
CA PRO A 225 -19.62 13.69 8.09
C PRO A 225 -19.26 12.71 6.96
N ALA A 226 -18.69 13.21 5.87
CA ALA A 226 -18.28 12.39 4.72
C ALA A 226 -17.12 11.43 5.05
N ILE A 227 -16.12 11.87 5.83
CA ILE A 227 -15.00 11.01 6.21
C ILE A 227 -15.43 9.96 7.24
N VAL A 228 -16.36 10.31 8.14
CA VAL A 228 -16.95 9.34 9.08
C VAL A 228 -17.75 8.27 8.35
N GLU A 229 -18.54 8.66 7.35
CA GLU A 229 -19.26 7.71 6.48
C GLU A 229 -18.29 6.80 5.71
N LEU A 230 -17.22 7.36 5.13
CA LEU A 230 -16.14 6.60 4.49
C LEU A 230 -15.52 5.57 5.44
N SER A 231 -15.17 5.96 6.67
CA SER A 231 -14.61 5.03 7.66
C SER A 231 -15.62 3.96 8.09
N ASN A 232 -16.91 4.28 8.18
CA ASN A 232 -17.97 3.31 8.45
C ASN A 232 -18.09 2.25 7.35
N ASP A 233 -18.07 2.68 6.09
CA ASP A 233 -18.10 1.76 4.95
C ASP A 233 -16.84 0.90 4.90
N ALA A 234 -15.67 1.49 5.15
CA ALA A 234 -14.41 0.76 5.23
C ALA A 234 -14.39 -0.26 6.37
N ARG A 235 -15.06 -0.01 7.52
CA ARG A 235 -15.23 -1.01 8.60
C ARG A 235 -16.01 -2.23 8.15
N LYS A 236 -17.07 -2.04 7.35
CA LYS A 236 -17.85 -3.14 6.77
C LYS A 236 -17.00 -3.93 5.79
N GLU A 237 -16.29 -3.25 4.90
CA GLU A 237 -15.41 -3.91 3.92
C GLU A 237 -14.22 -4.61 4.59
N PHE A 238 -13.68 -4.06 5.68
CA PHE A 238 -12.66 -4.72 6.51
C PHE A 238 -13.16 -6.05 7.08
N ALA A 239 -14.33 -6.05 7.70
CA ALA A 239 -14.94 -7.26 8.24
C ALA A 239 -15.21 -8.29 7.14
N ASN A 240 -15.70 -7.85 5.97
CA ASN A 240 -15.91 -8.71 4.81
C ASN A 240 -14.60 -9.31 4.28
N ALA A 241 -13.54 -8.51 4.17
CA ALA A 241 -12.23 -8.96 3.72
C ALA A 241 -11.67 -10.04 4.68
N LEU A 242 -11.74 -9.81 5.99
CA LEU A 242 -11.31 -10.79 6.99
C LEU A 242 -12.15 -12.08 6.93
N ALA A 243 -13.48 -11.96 6.78
CA ALA A 243 -14.37 -13.11 6.61
C ALA A 243 -14.00 -13.96 5.39
N ARG A 244 -13.72 -13.29 4.26
CA ARG A 244 -13.31 -13.92 3.00
C ARG A 244 -11.96 -14.60 3.12
N MET A 245 -10.97 -13.97 3.78
CA MET A 245 -9.67 -14.58 4.06
C MET A 245 -9.81 -15.86 4.89
N ILE A 246 -10.59 -15.81 5.98
CA ILE A 246 -10.86 -16.96 6.84
C ILE A 246 -11.49 -18.10 6.03
N LYS A 247 -12.53 -17.79 5.24
CA LYS A 247 -13.23 -18.77 4.40
C LYS A 247 -12.32 -19.39 3.34
N ALA A 248 -11.55 -18.57 2.62
CA ALA A 248 -10.62 -19.05 1.59
C ALA A 248 -9.55 -19.97 2.19
N PHE A 249 -9.03 -19.62 3.37
CA PHE A 249 -8.05 -20.43 4.08
C PHE A 249 -8.62 -21.77 4.58
N ASP A 250 -9.87 -21.82 5.03
CA ASP A 250 -10.54 -23.08 5.41
C ASP A 250 -10.63 -24.07 4.23
N GLN A 251 -10.73 -23.55 3.00
CA GLN A 251 -10.88 -24.34 1.78
C GLN A 251 -9.55 -24.83 1.17
N GLN A 252 -8.41 -24.32 1.63
CA GLN A 252 -7.10 -24.71 1.10
C GLN A 252 -6.70 -26.13 1.52
N SER A 253 -5.94 -26.87 0.72
CA SER A 253 -5.44 -28.19 1.15
C SER A 253 -4.24 -28.07 2.10
N THR A 254 -3.45 -27.01 1.96
CA THR A 254 -2.24 -26.74 2.74
C THR A 254 -2.28 -25.33 3.30
N SER A 255 -1.66 -25.13 4.45
CA SER A 255 -1.61 -23.85 5.17
C SER A 255 -0.18 -23.54 5.54
N THR A 256 0.31 -22.35 5.19
CA THR A 256 1.62 -21.87 5.63
C THR A 256 1.49 -20.98 6.87
N ALA A 257 2.57 -20.85 7.64
CA ALA A 257 2.62 -19.91 8.77
C ALA A 257 2.27 -18.47 8.32
N LEU A 258 2.73 -18.06 7.13
CA LEU A 258 2.46 -16.72 6.59
C LEU A 258 0.96 -16.47 6.30
N ASP A 259 0.22 -17.51 5.94
CA ASP A 259 -1.24 -17.40 5.74
C ASP A 259 -1.97 -17.14 7.06
N VAL A 260 -1.55 -17.86 8.11
CA VAL A 260 -2.07 -17.69 9.47
C VAL A 260 -1.72 -16.30 9.99
N ASP A 261 -0.48 -15.84 9.77
CA ASP A 261 -0.02 -14.50 10.14
C ASP A 261 -0.82 -13.39 9.44
N ALA A 262 -1.26 -13.60 8.21
CA ALA A 262 -2.10 -12.63 7.50
C ALA A 262 -3.49 -12.49 8.14
N ILE A 263 -4.10 -13.60 8.57
CA ILE A 263 -5.37 -13.58 9.33
C ILE A 263 -5.15 -12.95 10.70
N GLN A 264 -4.06 -13.31 11.39
CA GLN A 264 -3.71 -12.75 12.70
C GLN A 264 -3.50 -11.23 12.62
N ALA A 265 -2.84 -10.74 11.57
CA ALA A 265 -2.70 -9.30 11.33
C ALA A 265 -4.08 -8.64 11.20
N GLY A 266 -5.03 -9.26 10.49
CA GLY A 266 -6.42 -8.82 10.46
C GLY A 266 -7.06 -8.76 11.85
N VAL A 267 -6.89 -9.78 12.68
CA VAL A 267 -7.42 -9.79 14.07
C VAL A 267 -6.79 -8.67 14.92
N TYR A 268 -5.49 -8.43 14.80
CA TYR A 268 -4.83 -7.32 15.48
C TYR A 268 -5.37 -5.96 15.02
N GLN A 269 -5.51 -5.75 13.72
CA GLN A 269 -6.07 -4.51 13.20
C GLN A 269 -7.52 -4.31 13.64
N ALA A 270 -8.31 -5.39 13.71
CA ALA A 270 -9.67 -5.34 14.25
C ALA A 270 -9.70 -4.86 15.70
N ARG A 271 -8.75 -5.33 16.52
CA ARG A 271 -8.57 -4.88 17.90
C ARG A 271 -8.22 -3.40 17.96
N GLU A 272 -7.23 -2.95 17.19
CA GLU A 272 -6.79 -1.56 17.21
C GLU A 272 -7.92 -0.61 16.79
N VAL A 273 -8.68 -0.96 15.74
CA VAL A 273 -9.88 -0.21 15.33
C VAL A 273 -10.93 -0.24 16.44
N PHE A 274 -11.25 -1.40 17.00
CA PHE A 274 -12.29 -1.54 18.02
C PHE A 274 -12.03 -0.69 19.26
N LEU A 275 -10.79 -0.67 19.76
CA LEU A 275 -10.44 0.02 21.00
C LEU A 275 -10.56 1.55 20.90
N ILE A 276 -10.46 2.12 19.70
CA ILE A 276 -10.54 3.57 19.49
C ILE A 276 -11.93 4.06 19.03
N LEU A 277 -12.88 3.14 18.79
CA LEU A 277 -14.26 3.48 18.42
C LEU A 277 -15.05 4.02 19.62
N ALA A 278 -16.05 4.86 19.34
CA ALA A 278 -17.02 5.27 20.36
C ALA A 278 -17.89 4.07 20.81
N PRO A 279 -18.46 4.06 22.03
CA PRO A 279 -19.20 2.90 22.55
C PRO A 279 -20.38 2.42 21.69
N ALA A 280 -21.02 3.31 20.92
CA ALA A 280 -22.08 2.92 19.98
C ALA A 280 -21.51 2.18 18.76
N GLU A 281 -20.43 2.71 18.17
CA GLU A 281 -19.73 2.11 17.04
C GLU A 281 -19.02 0.81 17.43
N GLN A 282 -18.47 0.72 18.64
CA GLN A 282 -17.95 -0.53 19.20
C GLN A 282 -19.02 -1.61 19.23
N ARG A 283 -20.25 -1.27 19.61
CA ARG A 283 -21.34 -2.24 19.61
C ARG A 283 -21.68 -2.70 18.19
N GLU A 284 -21.82 -1.78 17.25
CA GLU A 284 -22.11 -2.12 15.85
C GLU A 284 -21.00 -3.00 15.25
N PHE A 285 -19.73 -2.60 15.37
CA PHE A 285 -18.61 -3.36 14.84
C PHE A 285 -18.42 -4.69 15.57
N GLY A 286 -18.63 -4.71 16.89
CA GLY A 286 -18.57 -5.91 17.72
C GLY A 286 -19.56 -7.00 17.34
N ARG A 287 -20.77 -6.63 16.87
CA ARG A 287 -21.77 -7.60 16.38
C ARG A 287 -21.26 -8.42 15.20
N VAL A 288 -20.50 -7.79 14.30
CA VAL A 288 -19.92 -8.44 13.12
C VAL A 288 -18.63 -9.15 13.47
N LEU A 289 -17.78 -8.55 14.32
CA LEU A 289 -16.49 -9.12 14.69
C LEU A 289 -16.60 -10.41 15.50
N GLY A 290 -17.54 -10.51 16.45
CA GLY A 290 -17.67 -11.68 17.33
C GLY A 290 -17.71 -13.03 16.56
N PRO A 291 -18.65 -13.19 15.61
CA PRO A 291 -18.72 -14.38 14.77
C PRO A 291 -17.46 -14.63 13.93
N LEU A 292 -16.80 -13.58 13.43
CA LEU A 292 -15.55 -13.73 12.68
C LEU A 292 -14.42 -14.28 13.55
N LEU A 293 -14.32 -13.85 14.80
CA LEU A 293 -13.36 -14.37 15.75
C LEU A 293 -13.65 -15.85 16.08
N GLY A 294 -14.92 -16.22 16.28
CA GLY A 294 -15.32 -17.62 16.42
C GLY A 294 -14.97 -18.49 15.21
N ARG A 295 -15.17 -17.96 13.99
CA ARG A 295 -14.75 -18.64 12.75
C ARG A 295 -13.24 -18.79 12.66
N SER A 296 -12.46 -17.76 13.03
CA SER A 296 -10.99 -17.84 13.06
C SER A 296 -10.48 -18.93 14.01
N LEU A 297 -11.12 -19.08 15.17
CA LEU A 297 -10.81 -20.15 16.14
C LEU A 297 -11.26 -21.52 15.63
N SER A 298 -12.33 -21.58 14.83
CA SER A 298 -12.77 -22.81 14.19
C SER A 298 -11.79 -23.31 13.11
N LEU A 299 -11.04 -22.41 12.47
CA LEU A 299 -9.94 -22.80 11.57
C LEU A 299 -8.89 -23.63 12.31
N VAL A 300 -8.53 -23.22 13.53
CA VAL A 300 -7.55 -23.94 14.37
C VAL A 300 -8.00 -25.37 14.60
N ARG A 301 -9.28 -25.57 14.99
CA ARG A 301 -9.86 -26.91 15.17
C ARG A 301 -9.76 -27.73 13.88
N ASN A 302 -10.18 -27.17 12.75
CA ASN A 302 -10.17 -27.87 11.46
C ASN A 302 -8.74 -28.24 11.00
N ARG A 303 -7.72 -27.57 11.56
CA ARG A 303 -6.31 -27.75 11.23
C ARG A 303 -5.48 -28.33 12.38
N TRP A 304 -6.11 -28.91 13.41
CA TRP A 304 -5.42 -29.31 14.63
C TRP A 304 -4.16 -30.16 14.37
N ASN A 305 -4.32 -31.30 13.69
CA ASN A 305 -3.19 -32.19 13.41
C ASN A 305 -2.19 -31.58 12.41
N PRO A 306 -2.60 -31.12 11.20
CA PRO A 306 -1.63 -30.59 10.22
C PRO A 306 -0.84 -29.37 10.71
N ALA A 307 -1.46 -28.52 11.53
CA ALA A 307 -0.79 -27.35 12.08
C ALA A 307 0.29 -27.71 13.10
N ARG A 308 0.08 -28.76 13.89
CA ARG A 308 1.04 -29.20 14.92
C ARG A 308 2.26 -29.93 14.36
N GLU A 309 2.12 -30.57 13.20
CA GLU A 309 3.22 -31.23 12.51
C GLU A 309 4.28 -30.25 12.00
N MET A 310 3.95 -28.96 11.89
CA MET A 310 4.83 -27.89 11.41
C MET A 310 5.08 -26.87 12.52
N PRO A 311 6.29 -26.76 13.09
CA PRO A 311 6.57 -25.87 14.23
C PRO A 311 6.20 -24.40 13.99
N ASP A 312 6.53 -23.85 12.82
CA ASP A 312 6.26 -22.45 12.48
C ASP A 312 4.74 -22.19 12.36
N THR A 313 4.02 -23.10 11.72
CA THR A 313 2.56 -23.02 11.58
C THR A 313 1.87 -23.16 12.95
N SER A 314 2.36 -24.07 13.80
CA SER A 314 1.86 -24.25 15.16
C SER A 314 2.03 -22.98 16.01
N ALA A 315 3.17 -22.31 15.90
CA ALA A 315 3.43 -21.04 16.58
C ALA A 315 2.53 -19.89 16.07
N ALA A 316 2.31 -19.83 14.75
CA ALA A 316 1.40 -18.86 14.15
C ALA A 316 -0.06 -19.09 14.64
N PHE A 317 -0.52 -20.35 14.69
CA PHE A 317 -1.85 -20.67 15.24
C PHE A 317 -1.96 -20.36 16.73
N SER A 318 -0.94 -20.65 17.53
CA SER A 318 -0.89 -20.26 18.94
C SER A 318 -1.14 -18.75 19.11
N SER A 319 -0.46 -17.94 18.28
CA SER A 319 -0.57 -16.49 18.32
C SER A 319 -1.95 -15.99 17.82
N LEU A 320 -2.52 -16.64 16.79
CA LEU A 320 -3.88 -16.38 16.34
C LEU A 320 -4.92 -16.70 17.42
N ILE A 321 -4.82 -17.86 18.09
CA ILE A 321 -5.74 -18.27 19.17
C ILE A 321 -5.76 -17.23 20.27
N GLY A 322 -4.58 -16.88 20.80
CA GLY A 322 -4.47 -15.91 21.88
C GLY A 322 -5.05 -14.54 21.50
N SER A 323 -4.78 -14.08 20.28
CA SER A 323 -5.27 -12.78 19.79
C SER A 323 -6.79 -12.79 19.57
N SER A 324 -7.32 -13.85 18.98
CA SER A 324 -8.76 -13.99 18.72
C SER A 324 -9.55 -14.16 20.00
N GLU A 325 -9.09 -14.99 20.95
CA GLU A 325 -9.74 -15.18 22.24
C GLU A 325 -9.74 -13.88 23.07
N ALA A 326 -8.58 -13.20 23.14
CA ALA A 326 -8.48 -11.93 23.87
C ALA A 326 -9.41 -10.85 23.30
N LEU A 327 -9.44 -10.70 21.96
CA LEU A 327 -10.34 -9.74 21.33
C LEU A 327 -11.81 -10.15 21.50
N LEU A 328 -12.14 -11.44 21.44
CA LEU A 328 -13.51 -11.93 21.60
C LEU A 328 -14.06 -11.62 23.00
N ILE A 329 -13.23 -11.76 24.03
CA ILE A 329 -13.57 -11.36 25.41
C ILE A 329 -13.82 -9.85 25.50
N ILE A 330 -12.95 -9.04 24.90
CA ILE A 330 -13.10 -7.57 24.88
C ILE A 330 -14.41 -7.17 24.20
N VAL A 331 -14.67 -7.73 23.01
CA VAL A 331 -15.90 -7.49 22.26
C VAL A 331 -17.12 -7.91 23.08
N HIS A 332 -17.12 -9.11 23.65
CA HIS A 332 -18.28 -9.61 24.39
C HIS A 332 -18.59 -8.77 25.64
N ARG A 333 -17.57 -8.35 26.40
CA ARG A 333 -17.76 -7.46 27.57
C ARG A 333 -18.45 -6.14 27.22
N GLN A 334 -18.29 -5.66 25.98
CA GLN A 334 -18.94 -4.44 25.52
C GLN A 334 -20.38 -4.70 25.01
N MET A 335 -20.71 -5.94 24.69
CA MET A 335 -22.01 -6.34 24.13
C MET A 335 -22.99 -6.89 25.18
N ALA A 336 -22.50 -7.60 26.20
CA ALA A 336 -23.30 -8.38 27.13
C ALA A 336 -22.66 -8.48 28.53
N ASP A 337 -23.37 -9.11 29.47
CA ASP A 337 -22.86 -9.36 30.83
C ASP A 337 -21.68 -10.34 30.81
N ALA A 338 -20.63 -10.03 31.57
CA ALA A 338 -19.40 -10.80 31.60
C ALA A 338 -19.54 -12.21 32.21
N ARG A 339 -20.67 -12.50 32.88
CA ARG A 339 -20.91 -13.77 33.58
C ARG A 339 -21.14 -14.97 32.65
N SER A 340 -21.46 -14.75 31.37
CA SER A 340 -21.69 -15.81 30.39
C SER A 340 -20.45 -16.27 29.62
N MET A 341 -19.27 -15.68 29.86
CA MET A 341 -18.06 -15.97 29.10
C MET A 341 -17.28 -17.18 29.64
N PRO A 342 -16.64 -17.98 28.76
CA PRO A 342 -15.55 -18.87 29.16
C PRO A 342 -14.41 -18.10 29.85
N GLU A 343 -13.61 -18.80 30.66
CA GLU A 343 -12.46 -18.15 31.30
C GLU A 343 -11.40 -17.76 30.25
N SER A 344 -10.69 -16.67 30.52
CA SER A 344 -9.69 -16.13 29.60
C SER A 344 -8.50 -17.09 29.43
N GLY A 345 -8.09 -17.32 28.18
CA GLY A 345 -6.88 -18.08 27.86
C GLY A 345 -7.07 -19.59 27.86
N GLN A 346 -8.31 -20.09 28.01
CA GLN A 346 -8.58 -21.53 28.03
C GLN A 346 -8.27 -22.17 26.67
N LEU A 347 -8.54 -21.49 25.55
CA LEU A 347 -8.24 -22.03 24.23
C LEU A 347 -6.72 -22.10 23.99
N LEU A 348 -5.99 -21.04 24.32
CA LEU A 348 -4.52 -21.03 24.17
C LEU A 348 -3.86 -22.09 25.05
N GLN A 349 -4.27 -22.21 26.31
CA GLN A 349 -3.73 -23.24 27.21
C GLN A 349 -4.04 -24.66 26.73
N ALA A 350 -5.24 -24.90 26.21
CA ALA A 350 -5.59 -26.19 25.62
C ALA A 350 -4.75 -26.49 24.37
N TRP A 351 -4.45 -25.47 23.56
CA TRP A 351 -3.52 -25.60 22.45
C TRP A 351 -2.10 -25.93 22.92
N GLU A 352 -1.53 -25.20 23.86
CA GLU A 352 -0.16 -25.44 24.34
C GLU A 352 0.01 -26.81 25.00
N LYS A 353 -1.05 -27.34 25.64
CA LYS A 353 -1.06 -28.66 26.30
C LYS A 353 -1.47 -29.83 25.41
N ASP A 354 -1.71 -29.58 24.12
CA ASP A 354 -2.24 -30.57 23.18
C ASP A 354 -3.53 -31.26 23.67
N ASN A 355 -4.43 -30.48 24.27
CA ASN A 355 -5.70 -30.96 24.81
C ASN A 355 -6.86 -30.57 23.87
N GLU A 356 -6.98 -31.31 22.77
CA GLU A 356 -8.03 -31.11 21.76
C GLU A 356 -9.46 -31.17 22.35
N PRO A 357 -9.80 -32.10 23.27
CA PRO A 357 -11.13 -32.14 23.87
C PRO A 357 -11.51 -30.84 24.59
N THR A 358 -10.63 -30.30 25.44
CA THR A 358 -10.88 -29.02 26.14
C THR A 358 -10.95 -27.84 25.18
N PHE A 359 -10.13 -27.85 24.13
CA PHE A 359 -10.20 -26.83 23.08
C PHE A 359 -11.57 -26.83 22.41
N ASN A 360 -12.04 -28.00 21.98
CA ASN A 360 -13.32 -28.17 21.30
C ASN A 360 -14.53 -27.80 22.17
N GLU A 361 -14.52 -28.18 23.44
CA GLU A 361 -15.57 -27.80 24.39
C GLU A 361 -15.62 -26.28 24.58
N THR A 362 -14.47 -25.64 24.78
CA THR A 362 -14.36 -24.19 24.98
C THR A 362 -14.75 -23.42 23.72
N LEU A 363 -14.31 -23.88 22.55
CA LEU A 363 -14.71 -23.29 21.26
C LEU A 363 -16.21 -23.43 21.02
N THR A 364 -16.82 -24.57 21.38
CA THR A 364 -18.27 -24.76 21.25
C THR A 364 -19.03 -23.76 22.11
N ARG A 365 -18.59 -23.52 23.36
CA ARG A 365 -19.18 -22.48 24.22
C ARG A 365 -19.08 -21.09 23.60
N TRP A 366 -17.91 -20.72 23.07
CA TRP A 366 -17.74 -19.44 22.37
C TRP A 366 -18.63 -19.32 21.13
N ASN A 367 -18.68 -20.35 20.29
CA ASN A 367 -19.52 -20.38 19.10
C ASN A 367 -20.99 -20.26 19.44
N ASN A 368 -21.46 -20.93 20.50
CA ASN A 368 -22.83 -20.78 20.99
C ASN A 368 -23.11 -19.33 21.42
N ILE A 369 -22.17 -18.65 22.07
CA ILE A 369 -22.34 -17.24 22.46
C ILE A 369 -22.46 -16.34 21.22
N VAL A 370 -21.52 -16.45 20.27
CA VAL A 370 -21.48 -15.56 19.09
C VAL A 370 -22.52 -15.89 18.03
N GLN A 371 -23.20 -17.02 18.13
CA GLN A 371 -24.32 -17.37 17.24
C GLN A 371 -25.66 -16.76 17.67
N ASN A 372 -25.75 -16.25 18.90
CA ASN A 372 -26.97 -15.70 19.47
C ASN A 372 -26.97 -14.15 19.46
N PRO A 373 -28.14 -13.49 19.61
CA PRO A 373 -28.21 -12.05 19.79
C PRO A 373 -27.27 -11.58 20.94
N PRO A 374 -26.58 -10.44 20.79
CA PRO A 374 -26.78 -9.39 19.79
C PRO A 374 -25.96 -9.53 18.50
N TYR A 375 -25.26 -10.63 18.28
CA TYR A 375 -24.33 -10.79 17.15
C TYR A 375 -25.03 -10.95 15.79
N GLU A 376 -24.39 -10.47 14.73
CA GLU A 376 -24.88 -10.55 13.36
C GLU A 376 -24.10 -11.63 12.60
N GLN A 377 -24.79 -12.59 11.98
CA GLN A 377 -24.12 -13.59 11.18
C GLN A 377 -23.43 -12.92 9.98
N PRO A 378 -22.14 -13.19 9.72
CA PRO A 378 -21.46 -12.62 8.56
C PRO A 378 -22.16 -13.04 7.28
N ALA A 379 -22.28 -12.12 6.32
CA ALA A 379 -22.80 -12.43 4.99
C ALA A 379 -22.05 -13.63 4.38
N PRO A 380 -22.75 -14.51 3.63
CA PRO A 380 -22.23 -15.79 3.14
C PRO A 380 -21.01 -15.67 2.21
#